data_AF-A0A2V6R6X2-F1
#
_entry.id   AF-A0A2V6R6X2-F1
#
_cell.length_a   1.000
_cell.length_b   1.000
_cell.length_c   1.000
_cell.angle_alpha   90.00
_cell.angle_beta   90.00
_cell.angle_gamma   90.00
#
_symmetry.space_group_name_H-M   'P 1'
#
loop_
_entity.id
_entity.type
_entity.pdbx_description
1 polymer ?
#
loop_
_entity_poly.entity_id
_entity_poly.type
_entity_poly.pdbx_seq_one_letter_code
_entity_poly.pdbx_strand_id
1 'polypeptide(L)'
;MTTYIALALIFLVSFAATRTADGEVPSVADFAACNGEAPEAVKAGTASPTRGDYVRADSARAGAVTMDAIDFTGGVIESSDPQIHGMKAEGAQDATYQAAYRSCMRRKGF
;
A
#
# COMPACT_ATOMS: atom_id res chain seq x y z
N MET A 1 -16.56 -33.56 23.71
CA MET A 1 -15.38 -33.50 22.80
C MET A 1 -15.52 -32.41 21.74
N THR A 2 -16.73 -32.14 21.25
CA THR A 2 -17.04 -31.12 20.22
C THR A 2 -16.89 -29.66 20.66
N THR A 3 -17.13 -29.35 21.95
CA THR A 3 -17.02 -27.99 22.49
C THR A 3 -15.57 -27.48 22.58
N TYR A 4 -14.63 -28.37 22.88
CA TYR A 4 -13.20 -28.05 22.94
C TYR A 4 -12.60 -27.74 21.56
N ILE A 5 -13.07 -28.43 20.53
CA ILE A 5 -12.65 -28.20 19.14
C ILE A 5 -13.17 -26.84 18.64
N ALA A 6 -14.42 -26.49 18.96
CA ALA A 6 -14.99 -25.20 18.60
C ALA A 6 -14.24 -24.02 19.26
N LEU A 7 -13.91 -24.15 20.55
CA LEU A 7 -13.12 -23.13 21.27
C LEU A 7 -11.69 -23.01 20.73
N ALA A 8 -11.04 -24.12 20.38
CA ALA A 8 -9.70 -24.11 19.80
C ALA A 8 -9.65 -23.45 18.41
N LEU A 9 -10.68 -23.64 17.59
CA LEU A 9 -10.80 -22.98 16.29
C LEU A 9 -11.02 -21.47 16.42
N ILE A 10 -11.83 -21.04 17.39
CA ILE A 10 -12.05 -19.61 17.66
C ILE A 10 -10.73 -18.94 18.09
N PHE A 11 -9.95 -19.57 18.98
CA PHE A 11 -8.65 -19.05 19.41
C PHE A 11 -7.61 -19.00 18.27
N LEU A 12 -7.59 -19.99 17.37
CA LEU A 12 -6.70 -20.00 16.20
C LEU A 12 -7.02 -18.87 15.21
N VAL A 13 -8.29 -18.53 15.03
CA VAL A 13 -8.71 -17.42 14.16
C VAL A 13 -8.42 -16.07 14.80
N SER A 14 -8.47 -15.96 16.14
CA SER A 14 -8.17 -14.70 16.86
C SER A 14 -6.69 -14.34 16.94
N PHE A 15 -5.77 -15.31 16.80
CA PHE A 15 -4.32 -15.05 16.93
C PHE A 15 -3.66 -14.41 15.69
N ALA A 16 -4.40 -14.23 14.59
CA ALA A 16 -3.86 -13.67 13.35
C ALA A 16 -3.80 -12.13 13.32
N ALA A 17 -4.26 -11.42 14.36
CA ALA A 17 -4.52 -9.98 14.30
C ALA A 17 -3.79 -9.14 15.36
N THR A 18 -2.62 -9.58 15.84
CA THR A 18 -1.74 -8.71 16.65
C THR A 18 -0.42 -8.49 15.94
N ARG A 19 -0.44 -7.72 14.86
CA ARG A 19 0.76 -6.98 14.46
C ARG A 19 0.84 -5.80 15.44
N THR A 20 1.87 -5.77 16.27
CA THR A 20 2.21 -4.53 16.97
C THR A 20 2.43 -3.49 15.88
N ALA A 21 1.65 -2.41 15.91
CA ALA A 21 1.96 -1.20 15.17
C ALA A 21 3.13 -0.53 15.89
N ASP A 22 4.28 -1.22 15.95
CA ASP A 22 5.54 -0.52 16.08
C ASP A 22 5.60 0.39 14.86
N GLY A 23 5.86 1.69 15.08
CA GLY A 23 5.89 2.73 14.05
C GLY A 23 7.05 2.55 13.08
N GLU A 24 7.16 1.36 12.50
CA GLU A 24 8.15 0.97 11.53
C GLU A 24 7.87 1.76 10.24
N VAL A 25 8.92 2.36 9.71
CA VAL A 25 8.85 3.00 8.40
C VAL A 25 8.89 1.89 7.35
N PRO A 26 8.01 1.90 6.34
CA PRO A 26 8.00 0.85 5.34
C PRO A 26 9.36 0.73 4.63
N SER A 27 9.76 -0.52 4.35
CA SER A 27 11.07 -0.80 3.77
C SER A 27 11.05 -0.70 2.24
N VAL A 28 12.23 -0.63 1.62
CA VAL A 28 12.37 -0.72 0.15
C VAL A 28 11.70 -1.98 -0.42
N ALA A 29 11.75 -3.09 0.31
CA ALA A 29 11.09 -4.34 -0.10
C ALA A 29 9.55 -4.23 -0.04
N ASP A 30 9.01 -3.46 0.90
CA ASP A 30 7.57 -3.18 0.96
C ASP A 30 7.12 -2.32 -0.21
N PHE A 31 7.90 -1.29 -0.56
CA PHE A 31 7.63 -0.46 -1.74
C PHE A 31 7.65 -1.29 -3.02
N ALA A 32 8.68 -2.10 -3.22
CA ALA A 32 8.81 -2.96 -4.40
C ALA A 32 7.63 -3.93 -4.51
N ALA A 33 7.24 -4.57 -3.40
CA ALA A 33 6.10 -5.48 -3.37
C ALA A 33 4.79 -4.76 -3.70
N CYS A 34 4.51 -3.60 -3.09
CA CYS A 34 3.28 -2.87 -3.33
C CYS A 34 3.21 -2.21 -4.72
N ASN A 35 4.34 -1.78 -5.28
CA ASN A 35 4.41 -1.33 -6.67
C ASN A 35 4.24 -2.48 -7.67
N GLY A 36 4.62 -3.71 -7.30
CA GLY A 36 4.36 -4.90 -8.10
C GLY A 36 2.89 -5.34 -8.06
N GLU A 37 2.21 -5.18 -6.92
CA GLU A 37 0.81 -5.58 -6.76
C GLU A 37 -0.18 -4.57 -7.36
N ALA A 38 0.13 -3.27 -7.27
CA ALA A 38 -0.75 -2.20 -7.73
C ALA A 38 -1.27 -2.37 -9.18
N PRO A 39 -0.45 -2.65 -10.21
CA PRO A 39 -0.95 -2.83 -11.57
C PRO A 39 -1.88 -4.05 -11.71
N GLU A 40 -1.64 -5.12 -10.95
CA GLU A 40 -2.50 -6.31 -10.98
C GLU A 40 -3.87 -6.02 -10.36
N ALA A 41 -3.91 -5.26 -9.27
CA ALA A 41 -5.17 -4.81 -8.65
C ALA A 41 -5.95 -3.83 -9.55
N VAL A 42 -5.24 -2.94 -10.26
CA VAL A 42 -5.83 -2.06 -11.29
C VAL A 42 -6.47 -2.90 -12.39
N LYS A 43 -5.72 -3.87 -12.95
CA LYS A 43 -6.20 -4.77 -14.00
C LYS A 43 -7.40 -5.61 -13.55
N ALA A 44 -7.41 -6.06 -12.30
CA ALA A 44 -8.51 -6.81 -11.71
C ALA A 44 -9.73 -5.94 -11.36
N GLY A 45 -9.61 -4.61 -11.41
CA GLY A 45 -10.68 -3.69 -11.02
C GLY A 45 -11.02 -3.75 -9.52
N THR A 46 -10.09 -4.19 -8.68
CA THR A 46 -10.31 -4.36 -7.23
C THR A 46 -9.91 -3.14 -6.41
N ALA A 47 -9.25 -2.17 -7.04
CA ALA A 47 -8.90 -0.90 -6.42
C ALA A 47 -10.04 0.11 -6.54
N SER A 48 -10.41 0.71 -5.40
CA SER A 48 -11.44 1.75 -5.32
C SER A 48 -10.83 3.08 -4.88
N PRO A 49 -10.51 3.99 -5.82
CA PRO A 49 -9.94 5.28 -5.49
C PRO A 49 -10.87 6.16 -4.65
N THR A 50 -10.27 6.85 -3.69
CA THR A 50 -10.93 7.89 -2.89
C THR A 50 -10.67 9.28 -3.48
N ARG A 51 -11.43 10.28 -3.04
CA ARG A 51 -11.20 11.69 -3.44
C ARG A 51 -9.75 12.14 -3.21
N GLY A 52 -9.12 11.69 -2.13
CA GLY A 52 -7.72 12.00 -1.83
C GLY A 52 -6.74 11.43 -2.86
N ASP A 53 -7.02 10.25 -3.41
CA ASP A 53 -6.18 9.62 -4.43
C ASP A 53 -6.28 10.41 -5.76
N TYR A 54 -7.49 10.87 -6.13
CA TYR A 54 -7.68 11.73 -7.31
C TYR A 54 -6.92 13.06 -7.19
N VAL A 55 -7.09 13.78 -6.08
CA VAL A 55 -6.41 15.07 -5.85
C VAL A 55 -4.90 14.94 -5.91
N ARG A 56 -4.36 13.84 -5.35
CA ARG A 56 -2.92 13.58 -5.33
C ARG A 56 -2.41 13.19 -6.72
N ALA A 57 -3.19 12.42 -7.49
CA ALA A 57 -2.86 12.10 -8.88
C ALA A 57 -2.86 13.35 -9.77
N ASP A 58 -3.83 14.26 -9.59
CA ASP A 58 -3.85 15.54 -10.31
C ASP A 58 -2.63 16.40 -9.95
N SER A 59 -2.26 16.46 -8.67
CA SER A 59 -1.05 17.16 -8.21
C SER A 59 0.23 16.55 -8.80
N ALA A 60 0.29 15.22 -8.89
CA ALA A 60 1.41 14.50 -9.50
C ALA A 60 1.56 14.81 -10.98
N ARG A 61 0.46 14.86 -11.73
CA ARG A 61 0.46 15.28 -13.14
C ARG A 61 0.87 16.74 -13.32
N ALA A 62 0.60 17.58 -12.32
CA ALA A 62 1.05 18.97 -12.28
C ALA A 62 2.53 19.14 -11.85
N GLY A 63 3.24 18.04 -11.56
CA GLY A 63 4.66 18.05 -11.18
C GLY A 63 4.92 18.37 -9.70
N ALA A 64 3.89 18.36 -8.84
CA ALA A 64 4.02 18.70 -7.42
C ALA A 64 4.47 17.51 -6.54
N VAL A 65 5.37 16.66 -7.04
CA VAL A 65 5.84 15.44 -6.35
C VAL A 65 7.35 15.48 -6.20
N THR A 66 7.82 15.32 -4.97
CA THR A 66 9.24 15.12 -4.69
C THR A 66 9.60 13.68 -5.01
N MET A 67 10.61 13.49 -5.86
CA MET A 67 11.08 12.16 -6.27
C MET A 67 12.45 11.90 -5.66
N ASP A 68 12.68 10.68 -5.20
CA ASP A 68 14.00 10.18 -4.89
C ASP A 68 14.50 9.26 -6.04
N ALA A 69 15.78 9.38 -6.37
CA ALA A 69 16.39 8.81 -7.57
C ALA A 69 16.89 7.36 -7.37
N ILE A 70 16.34 6.62 -6.40
CA ILE A 70 16.96 5.40 -5.88
C ILE A 70 16.68 4.14 -6.71
N ASP A 71 15.78 4.14 -7.70
CA ASP A 71 15.50 2.95 -8.49
C ASP A 71 15.94 3.08 -9.97
N PHE A 72 16.65 2.06 -10.46
CA PHE A 72 17.06 1.89 -11.86
C PHE A 72 15.86 1.72 -12.83
N THR A 73 14.64 1.66 -12.30
CA THR A 73 13.39 1.49 -13.07
C THR A 73 12.49 2.74 -13.16
N GLY A 74 12.90 3.87 -12.59
CA GLY A 74 12.10 5.10 -12.53
C GLY A 74 12.01 5.63 -11.10
N GLY A 75 11.96 6.95 -10.92
CA GLY A 75 11.95 7.57 -9.58
C GLY A 75 10.78 7.11 -8.72
N VAL A 76 10.97 7.11 -7.40
CA VAL A 76 9.90 6.85 -6.42
C VAL A 76 9.53 8.15 -5.69
N ILE A 77 8.28 8.24 -5.21
CA ILE A 77 7.83 9.40 -4.43
C ILE A 77 8.47 9.37 -3.04
N GLU A 78 9.12 10.48 -2.68
CA GLU A 78 9.48 10.77 -1.30
C GLU A 78 8.30 11.46 -0.60
N SER A 79 7.82 10.87 0.49
CA SER A 79 6.64 11.36 1.21
C SER A 79 6.74 11.06 2.70
N SER A 80 6.28 11.99 3.55
CA SER A 80 6.14 11.74 4.99
C SER A 80 4.94 10.84 5.34
N ASP A 81 3.99 10.68 4.41
CA ASP A 81 2.89 9.72 4.52
C ASP A 81 3.38 8.32 4.13
N PRO A 82 3.50 7.37 5.08
CA PRO A 82 4.03 6.02 4.82
C PRO A 82 3.21 5.25 3.79
N GLN A 83 1.92 5.58 3.64
CA GLN A 83 1.02 4.87 2.74
C GLN A 83 1.25 5.18 1.26
N ILE A 84 2.02 6.22 0.95
CA ILE A 84 2.34 6.62 -0.42
C ILE A 84 3.85 6.82 -0.66
N HIS A 85 4.66 6.79 0.39
CA HIS A 85 6.11 6.81 0.27
C HIS A 85 6.59 5.59 -0.51
N GLY A 86 7.59 5.78 -1.37
CA GLY A 86 8.17 4.71 -2.19
C GLY A 86 7.31 4.29 -3.39
N MET A 87 6.18 4.96 -3.64
CA MET A 87 5.34 4.72 -4.81
C MET A 87 6.08 5.11 -6.10
N LYS A 88 5.94 4.33 -7.18
CA LYS A 88 6.49 4.72 -8.49
C LYS A 88 5.90 6.05 -8.98
N ALA A 89 6.75 6.93 -9.52
CA ALA A 89 6.37 8.24 -10.03
C ALA A 89 5.29 8.17 -11.15
N GLU A 90 5.32 7.14 -11.98
CA GLU A 90 4.30 6.93 -13.01
C GLU A 90 2.97 6.53 -12.37
N GLY A 91 3.01 5.62 -11.40
CA GLY A 91 1.84 5.21 -10.62
C GLY A 91 1.23 6.35 -9.78
N ALA A 92 2.06 7.31 -9.36
CA ALA A 92 1.62 8.53 -8.69
C ALA A 92 0.59 9.31 -9.52
N GLN A 93 0.64 9.20 -10.85
CA GLN A 93 -0.24 9.95 -11.75
C GLN A 93 -1.57 9.22 -11.99
N ASP A 94 -1.84 8.09 -11.34
CA ASP A 94 -3.07 7.32 -11.51
C ASP A 94 -3.73 7.07 -10.15
N ALA A 95 -4.93 7.62 -9.95
CA ALA A 95 -5.68 7.48 -8.71
C ALA A 95 -6.00 6.01 -8.35
N THR A 96 -6.20 5.15 -9.36
CA THR A 96 -6.48 3.72 -9.18
C THR A 96 -5.23 2.98 -8.74
N TYR A 97 -4.09 3.31 -9.33
CA TYR A 97 -2.80 2.80 -8.87
C TYR A 97 -2.50 3.25 -7.43
N GLN A 98 -2.68 4.54 -7.12
CA GLN A 98 -2.48 5.06 -5.77
C GLN A 98 -3.34 4.32 -4.74
N ALA A 99 -4.62 4.09 -5.07
CA ALA A 99 -5.54 3.38 -4.20
C ALA A 99 -5.12 1.91 -3.99
N ALA A 100 -4.64 1.25 -5.04
CA ALA A 100 -4.12 -0.11 -4.97
C ALA A 100 -2.86 -0.20 -4.08
N TYR A 101 -1.88 0.67 -4.33
CA TYR A 101 -0.65 0.77 -3.56
C TYR A 101 -0.93 1.01 -2.08
N ARG A 102 -1.74 2.03 -1.77
CA ARG A 102 -2.16 2.38 -0.41
C ARG A 102 -2.88 1.22 0.29
N SER A 103 -3.68 0.45 -0.44
CA SER A 103 -4.35 -0.73 0.11
C SER A 103 -3.36 -1.85 0.45
N CYS A 104 -2.32 -2.06 -0.37
CA CYS A 104 -1.22 -2.97 -0.06
C CYS A 104 -0.45 -2.53 1.20
N MET A 105 -0.10 -1.24 1.30
CA MET A 105 0.60 -0.67 2.46
C MET A 105 -0.20 -0.87 3.76
N ARG A 106 -1.52 -0.62 3.73
CA ARG A 106 -2.40 -0.86 4.88
C ARG A 106 -2.43 -2.30 5.35
N ARG A 107 -2.46 -3.26 4.42
CA ARG A 107 -2.45 -4.68 4.78
C ARG A 107 -1.12 -5.10 5.41
N LYS A 108 -0.03 -4.39 5.10
CA LYS A 108 1.28 -4.58 5.73
C LYS A 108 1.42 -3.88 7.07
N GLY A 109 0.53 -2.93 7.38
CA GLY A 109 0.46 -2.23 8.67
C GLY A 109 0.91 -0.76 8.64
N PHE A 110 1.00 -0.14 7.46
CA PHE A 110 1.43 1.24 7.26
C PHE A 110 0.27 2.18 6.89
#